data_AF-A0A534ZCU1-F1
#
_entry.id   AF-A0A534ZCU1-F1
#
_cell.length_a   1.000
_cell.length_b   1.000
_cell.length_c   1.000
_cell.angle_alpha   90.00
_cell.angle_beta   90.00
_cell.angle_gamma   90.00
#
_symmetry.space_group_name_H-M   'P 1'
#
loop_
_entity.id
_entity.type
_entity.pdbx_description
1 polymer ?
#
loop_
_entity_poly.entity_id
_entity_poly.type
_entity_poly.pdbx_seq_one_letter_code
_entity_poly.pdbx_strand_id
1 'polypeptide(L)' 'IDQAKFDDCLDNKKTLDKVKADMAEGSSVGVTGTPSFVVNGRLLVGAQPFEAFKNVIDDELASAK' A
#
# COMPACT_ATOMS: atom_id res chain seq x y z
N ILE A 1 10.46 3.65 21.52
CA ILE A 1 11.46 3.79 20.44
C ILE A 1 12.73 4.40 21.05
N ASP A 2 13.91 4.08 20.56
CA ASP A 2 15.16 4.74 20.97
C ASP A 2 15.33 5.99 20.10
N GLN A 3 15.29 7.17 20.73
CA GLN A 3 15.25 8.45 20.01
C GLN A 3 16.53 8.69 19.22
N ALA A 4 17.70 8.45 19.83
CA ALA A 4 18.99 8.69 19.18
C ALA A 4 19.18 7.79 17.96
N LYS A 5 18.72 6.54 18.03
CA LYS A 5 18.75 5.62 16.87
C LYS A 5 17.75 6.01 15.79
N PHE A 6 16.59 6.54 16.16
CA PHE A 6 15.60 7.01 15.21
C PHE A 6 16.09 8.25 14.46
N ASP A 7 16.65 9.22 15.17
CA ASP A 7 17.19 10.45 14.58
C ASP A 7 18.32 10.15 13.60
N ASP A 8 19.29 9.30 13.97
CA ASP A 8 20.34 8.86 13.03
C ASP A 8 19.73 8.19 11.79
N CYS A 9 18.78 7.27 11.97
CA CYS A 9 18.11 6.57 10.88
C CYS A 9 17.39 7.52 9.91
N LEU A 10 16.73 8.54 10.45
CA LEU A 10 16.01 9.55 9.65
C LEU A 10 17.00 10.49 8.93
N ASP A 11 18.00 10.99 9.64
CA ASP A 11 18.92 12.01 9.16
C ASP A 11 19.92 11.47 8.14
N ASN A 12 20.37 10.23 8.32
CA ASN A 12 21.33 9.61 7.41
C ASN A 12 20.70 9.18 6.06
N LYS A 13 19.37 9.25 5.94
CA LYS A 13 18.59 9.01 4.70
C LYS A 13 18.85 7.67 4.02
N LYS A 14 19.36 6.67 4.75
CA LYS A 14 19.68 5.34 4.19
C LYS A 14 18.47 4.64 3.56
N THR A 15 17.25 4.95 4.01
CA THR A 15 16.00 4.38 3.51
C THR A 15 15.31 5.22 2.44
N LEU A 16 15.85 6.39 2.08
CA LEU A 16 15.19 7.34 1.18
C LEU A 16 14.90 6.74 -0.20
N ASP A 17 15.83 5.95 -0.75
CA ASP A 17 15.62 5.33 -2.07
C ASP A 17 14.51 4.28 -2.03
N LYS A 18 14.36 3.57 -0.90
CA LYS A 18 13.22 2.67 -0.69
C LYS A 18 11.90 3.46 -0.63
N VAL A 19 11.85 4.57 0.11
CA VAL A 19 10.66 5.43 0.17
C VAL A 19 10.27 5.92 -1.23
N LYS A 20 11.24 6.34 -2.04
CA LYS A 20 10.98 6.77 -3.44
C LYS A 20 10.48 5.61 -4.31
N ALA A 21 11.03 4.41 -4.15
CA ALA A 21 10.57 3.23 -4.86
C ALA A 21 9.11 2.89 -4.49
N ASP A 22 8.78 2.89 -3.20
CA ASP A 22 7.43 2.62 -2.71
C ASP A 22 6.43 3.69 -3.22
N MET A 23 6.84 4.97 -3.28
CA MET A 23 6.03 6.05 -3.87
C MET A 23 5.77 5.85 -5.37
N ALA A 24 6.81 5.45 -6.13
CA ALA A 24 6.69 5.19 -7.56
C ALA A 24 5.80 3.96 -7.84
N GLU A 25 5.94 2.91 -7.03
CA GLU A 25 5.10 1.72 -7.12
C GLU A 25 3.63 2.07 -6.88
N GLY A 26 3.31 2.77 -5.78
CA GLY A 26 1.94 3.21 -5.49
C GLY A 26 1.32 4.03 -6.62
N SER A 27 2.09 4.97 -7.18
CA SER A 27 1.66 5.77 -8.33
C SER A 27 1.40 4.91 -9.56
N SER A 28 2.27 3.91 -9.82
CA SER A 28 2.16 3.02 -10.99
C SER A 28 0.93 2.12 -10.96
N VAL A 29 0.45 1.77 -9.77
CA VAL A 29 -0.78 0.96 -9.57
C VAL A 29 -2.03 1.82 -9.38
N GLY A 30 -1.93 3.15 -9.56
CA GLY A 30 -3.06 4.08 -9.54
C GLY A 30 -3.50 4.55 -8.15
N VAL A 31 -2.68 4.39 -7.11
CA VAL A 31 -2.98 4.93 -5.77
C VAL A 31 -2.98 6.46 -5.84
N THR A 32 -4.12 7.07 -5.52
CA THR A 32 -4.32 8.53 -5.51
C THR A 32 -4.60 9.09 -4.11
N GLY A 33 -4.77 8.23 -3.11
CA GLY A 33 -5.05 8.61 -1.73
C GLY A 33 -5.02 7.42 -0.78
N THR A 34 -5.11 7.70 0.52
CA THR A 34 -5.02 6.68 1.57
C THR A 34 -6.32 6.57 2.38
N PRO A 35 -6.69 5.35 2.86
CA PRO A 35 -6.05 4.09 2.51
C PRO A 35 -6.41 3.68 1.07
N SER A 36 -5.52 2.94 0.42
CA SER A 36 -5.79 2.25 -0.84
C SER A 36 -5.28 0.82 -0.73
N PHE A 37 -5.98 -0.11 -1.37
CA PHE A 37 -5.69 -1.54 -1.31
C PHE A 37 -5.69 -2.12 -2.72
N VAL A 38 -4.81 -3.09 -2.97
CA VAL A 38 -4.78 -3.85 -4.22
C VAL A 38 -5.02 -5.32 -3.88
N VAL A 39 -6.06 -5.91 -4.45
CA VAL A 39 -6.40 -7.34 -4.29
C VAL A 39 -6.28 -7.97 -5.68
N ASN A 40 -5.23 -8.77 -5.90
CA ASN A 40 -4.96 -9.43 -7.19
C ASN A 40 -5.02 -8.50 -8.42
N GLY A 41 -4.58 -7.24 -8.28
CA GLY A 41 -4.63 -6.24 -9.36
C GLY A 41 -5.91 -5.40 -9.40
N ARG A 42 -6.92 -5.71 -8.59
CA ARG A 42 -8.10 -4.85 -8.39
C ARG A 42 -7.83 -3.81 -7.31
N LEU A 43 -7.85 -2.54 -7.69
CA LEU A 43 -7.64 -1.41 -6.78
C LEU A 43 -8.94 -1.02 -6.06
N LEU A 44 -8.89 -0.93 -4.73
CA LEU A 44 -9.92 -0.34 -3.88
C LEU A 44 -9.36 0.95 -3.26
N VAL A 45 -9.96 2.08 -3.61
CA VAL A 45 -9.51 3.41 -3.14
C VAL A 45 -10.39 3.91 -2.01
N GLY A 46 -9.76 4.44 -0.97
CA GLY A 46 -10.42 5.03 0.20
C GLY A 46 -10.72 4.01 1.30
N ALA A 47 -11.23 4.54 2.42
CA ALA A 47 -11.72 3.72 3.52
C ALA A 47 -13.04 3.05 3.11
N GLN A 48 -12.93 1.88 2.49
CA GLN A 48 -14.07 1.07 2.07
C GLN A 48 -14.60 0.22 3.25
N PRO A 49 -15.89 -0.13 3.27
CA PRO A 49 -16.45 -1.04 4.26
C PRO A 49 -16.01 -2.50 4.00
N PHE A 50 -16.15 -3.37 4.99
CA PHE A 50 -15.76 -4.78 4.92
C PHE A 50 -16.37 -5.50 3.71
N GLU A 51 -17.63 -5.21 3.40
CA GLU A 51 -18.39 -5.83 2.31
C GLU A 51 -17.74 -5.59 0.95
N ALA A 52 -17.12 -4.43 0.72
CA ALA A 52 -16.41 -4.14 -0.51
C ALA A 52 -15.20 -5.07 -0.71
N PHE A 53 -14.43 -5.31 0.37
CA PHE A 53 -13.32 -6.25 0.35
C PHE A 53 -13.79 -7.68 0.15
N LYS A 54 -14.82 -8.09 0.88
CA LYS A 54 -15.38 -9.44 0.78
C LYS A 54 -15.82 -9.74 -0.65
N ASN A 55 -16.56 -8.83 -1.28
CA ASN A 55 -17.04 -9.02 -2.65
C ASN A 55 -15.87 -9.17 -3.64
N VAL A 56 -14.86 -8.29 -3.55
CA VAL A 56 -13.70 -8.37 -4.45
C VAL A 56 -12.92 -9.67 -4.26
N ILE A 57 -12.72 -10.11 -3.02
CA ILE A 57 -11.99 -11.34 -2.72
C ILE A 57 -12.78 -12.57 -3.19
N ASP A 58 -14.09 -12.62 -2.94
CA ASP A 58 -14.95 -13.74 -3.39
C ASP A 58 -14.95 -13.84 -4.92
N ASP A 59 -15.02 -12.71 -5.65
CA ASP A 59 -14.94 -12.66 -7.11
C ASP A 59 -13.61 -13.22 -7.64
N GLU A 60 -12.49 -12.82 -7.02
CA GLU A 60 -11.14 -13.28 -7.38
C GLU A 60 -10.98 -14.79 -7.17
N LEU A 61 -11.50 -15.31 -6.05
CA LEU A 61 -11.49 -16.74 -5.76
C LEU A 61 -12.35 -17.55 -6.73
N ALA A 62 -13.50 -17.00 -7.17
CA ALA A 62 -14.36 -17.65 -8.15
C ALA A 62 -13.74 -17.66 -9.56
N SER A 63 -12.99 -16.61 -9.91
CA SER A 63 -12.36 -16.44 -11.23
C SER A 63 -11.05 -17.20 -11.39
N ALA A 64 -10.41 -17.62 -10.29
CA ALA A 64 -9.17 -18.39 -10.28
C ALA A 64 -9.34 -19.89 -10.63
N LYS A 65 -10.51 -20.30 -11.13
CA LYS A 65 -10.89 -21.69 -11.38
C LYS A 65 -10.60 -22.16 -12.80
#